data_AF-A0ABD1DVM1-F1
#
_entry.id   AF-A0ABD1DVM1-F1
#
_cell.length_a   1.000
_cell.length_b   1.000
_cell.length_c   1.000
_cell.angle_alpha   90.00
_cell.angle_beta   90.00
_cell.angle_gamma   90.00
#
_symmetry.space_group_name_H-M   'P 1'
#
loop_
_entity.id
_entity.type
_entity.pdbx_description
1 polymer ?
#
loop_
_entity_poly.entity_id
_entity_poly.type
_entity_poly.pdbx_seq_one_letter_code
_entity_poly.pdbx_strand_id
1 'polypeptide(L)'
;MVRVTAYVHQPEYNYNHRYKNLTLLSEDVKRFLLEYDQIILHKDLYRGIFHIQLREVREKVKELLRKFDAAPYDDGRAKNEKELFCCKLRFDDTVDLRRHYRAVHNEPFVRFANVLELKSSLAKLTHMRHRLTNYITYGEEKTLTLITNLKRMLTKISATLKF
;
A
#
# COMPACT_ATOMS: atom_id res chain seq x y z
N MET A 1 -4.04 -33.37 30.80
CA MET A 1 -4.99 -32.40 30.24
C MET A 1 -4.19 -31.17 29.78
N VAL A 2 -3.95 -31.03 28.48
CA VAL A 2 -3.18 -29.89 27.93
C VAL A 2 -4.14 -28.71 27.80
N ARG A 3 -3.93 -27.64 28.58
CA ARG A 3 -4.65 -26.38 28.40
C ARG A 3 -4.16 -25.71 27.11
N VAL A 4 -4.91 -25.87 26.04
CA VAL A 4 -4.74 -25.04 24.84
C VAL A 4 -5.45 -23.72 25.13
N THR A 5 -4.70 -22.70 25.54
CA THR A 5 -5.19 -21.31 25.47
C THR A 5 -5.27 -20.95 23.99
N ALA A 6 -6.46 -21.05 23.42
CA ALA A 6 -6.72 -20.45 22.11
C ALA A 6 -6.54 -18.93 22.29
N TYR A 7 -5.48 -18.39 21.68
CA TYR A 7 -5.36 -16.94 21.53
C TYR A 7 -6.52 -16.49 20.65
N VAL A 8 -7.59 -16.01 21.26
CA VAL A 8 -8.66 -15.33 20.56
C VAL A 8 -8.05 -14.04 20.04
N HIS A 9 -7.76 -13.99 18.75
CA HIS A 9 -7.31 -12.78 18.09
C HIS A 9 -8.45 -11.76 18.18
N GLN A 10 -8.42 -10.91 19.20
CA GLN A 10 -9.38 -9.83 19.31
C GLN A 10 -9.13 -8.88 18.14
N PRO A 11 -10.13 -8.59 17.30
CA PRO A 11 -9.95 -7.60 16.24
C PRO A 11 -9.59 -6.26 16.89
N GLU A 12 -8.53 -5.61 16.39
CA GLU A 12 -8.07 -4.31 16.90
C GLU A 12 -9.17 -3.22 16.77
N TYR A 13 -10.20 -3.48 15.96
CA TYR A 13 -11.39 -2.68 15.80
C TYR A 13 -12.60 -3.39 16.38
N ASN A 14 -13.39 -2.67 17.17
CA ASN A 14 -14.61 -3.19 17.80
C ASN A 14 -15.79 -2.30 17.42
N TYR A 15 -16.88 -2.91 16.92
CA TYR A 15 -18.10 -2.22 16.49
C TYR A 15 -18.66 -1.25 17.54
N ASN A 16 -18.52 -1.58 18.83
CA ASN A 16 -19.02 -0.77 19.95
C ASN A 16 -18.16 0.46 20.26
N HIS A 17 -17.00 0.62 19.61
CA HIS A 17 -16.06 1.71 19.87
C HIS A 17 -15.79 2.57 18.61
N ARG A 18 -16.87 3.06 17.99
CA ARG A 18 -16.84 3.79 16.71
C ARG A 18 -15.83 4.94 16.66
N TYR A 19 -15.81 5.82 17.67
CA TYR A 19 -14.87 6.95 17.71
C TYR A 19 -13.44 6.53 17.99
N LYS A 20 -13.22 5.47 18.79
CA LYS A 20 -11.88 4.91 19.01
C LYS A 20 -11.33 4.32 17.72
N ASN A 21 -12.16 3.57 16.99
CA ASN A 21 -11.81 3.03 15.68
C ASN A 21 -11.41 4.17 14.74
N LEU A 22 -12.22 5.24 14.67
CA LEU A 22 -11.95 6.42 13.85
C LEU A 22 -10.62 7.08 14.18
N THR A 23 -10.33 7.31 15.46
CA THR A 23 -9.06 7.89 15.91
C THR A 23 -7.89 7.02 15.46
N LEU A 24 -7.98 5.71 15.72
CA LEU A 24 -6.95 4.76 15.36
C LEU A 24 -6.66 4.71 13.85
N LEU A 25 -7.70 4.60 13.00
CA LEU A 25 -7.49 4.65 11.56
C LEU A 25 -6.92 6.00 11.11
N SER A 26 -7.40 7.11 11.70
CA SER A 26 -6.93 8.45 11.34
C SER A 26 -5.45 8.64 11.66
N GLU A 27 -4.97 8.08 12.77
CA GLU A 27 -3.56 8.07 13.15
C GLU A 27 -2.73 7.18 12.22
N ASP A 28 -3.21 5.98 11.90
CA ASP A 28 -2.53 5.06 10.98
C ASP A 28 -2.35 5.67 9.60
N VAL A 29 -3.41 6.28 9.04
CA VAL A 29 -3.35 6.92 7.71
C VAL A 29 -2.38 8.12 7.74
N LYS A 30 -2.38 8.93 8.80
CA LYS A 30 -1.43 10.04 8.95
C LYS A 30 0.01 9.53 9.00
N ARG A 31 0.27 8.49 9.82
CA ARG A 31 1.60 7.89 9.96
C ARG A 31 2.07 7.28 8.64
N PHE A 32 1.20 6.55 7.96
CA PHE A 32 1.51 5.97 6.66
C PHE A 32 1.88 7.04 5.63
N LEU A 33 1.17 8.17 5.59
CA LEU A 33 1.49 9.28 4.69
C LEU A 33 2.84 9.95 4.97
N LEU A 34 3.21 10.07 6.26
CA LEU A 34 4.50 10.61 6.70
C LEU A 34 5.65 9.69 6.31
N GLU A 35 5.47 8.39 6.50
CA GLU A 35 6.49 7.38 6.23
C GLU A 35 6.49 6.90 4.77
N TYR A 36 5.54 7.38 3.95
CA TYR A 36 5.29 6.87 2.60
C TYR A 36 6.52 6.91 1.70
N ASP A 37 7.25 8.02 1.72
CA ASP A 37 8.38 8.24 0.83
C ASP A 37 9.55 7.29 1.19
N GLN A 38 9.68 6.95 2.48
CA GLN A 38 10.62 5.92 2.94
C GLN A 38 10.14 4.50 2.57
N ILE A 39 8.84 4.23 2.67
CA ILE A 39 8.26 2.93 2.29
C ILE A 39 8.55 2.61 0.81
N ILE A 40 8.43 3.61 -0.08
CA ILE A 40 8.65 3.41 -1.51
C ILE A 40 10.12 3.45 -1.93
N LEU A 41 11.05 3.79 -1.03
CA LEU A 41 12.48 3.91 -1.33
C LEU A 41 13.06 2.61 -1.91
N HIS A 42 12.58 1.45 -1.45
CA HIS A 42 13.06 0.13 -1.87
C HIS A 42 12.17 -0.56 -2.91
N LYS A 43 11.24 0.17 -3.54
CA LYS A 43 10.23 -0.40 -4.45
C LYS A 43 10.84 -1.19 -5.62
N ASP A 44 12.02 -0.78 -6.09
CA ASP A 44 12.64 -1.33 -7.29
C ASP A 44 13.30 -2.69 -7.03
N LEU A 45 13.76 -2.95 -5.80
CA LEU A 45 14.45 -4.21 -5.44
C LEU A 45 13.54 -5.44 -5.56
N TYR A 46 12.23 -5.29 -5.34
CA TYR A 46 11.23 -6.37 -5.39
C TYR A 46 9.92 -5.91 -6.06
N ARG A 47 10.07 -5.24 -7.20
CA ARG A 47 9.01 -4.55 -7.94
C ARG A 47 7.70 -5.32 -8.05
N GLY A 48 7.75 -6.63 -8.33
CA GLY A 48 6.55 -7.47 -8.47
C GLY A 48 5.70 -7.54 -7.20
N ILE A 49 6.27 -8.03 -6.09
CA ILE A 49 5.56 -8.20 -4.81
C ILE A 49 5.15 -6.84 -4.25
N PHE A 50 6.04 -5.85 -4.33
CA PHE A 50 5.78 -4.51 -3.83
C PHE A 50 4.65 -3.81 -4.59
N HIS A 51 4.60 -3.93 -5.92
CA HIS A 51 3.51 -3.39 -6.73
C HIS A 51 2.16 -4.07 -6.44
N ILE A 52 2.16 -5.39 -6.20
CA ILE A 52 0.94 -6.13 -5.80
C ILE A 52 0.41 -5.55 -4.48
N GLN A 53 1.27 -5.43 -3.47
CA GLN A 53 0.88 -4.89 -2.16
C GLN A 53 0.38 -3.44 -2.27
N LEU A 54 1.05 -2.59 -3.04
CA LEU A 54 0.58 -1.21 -3.29
C LEU A 54 -0.78 -1.17 -4.00
N ARG A 55 -1.02 -2.05 -4.98
CA ARG A 55 -2.32 -2.16 -5.66
C ARG A 55 -3.41 -2.56 -4.69
N GLU A 56 -3.17 -3.55 -3.83
CA GLU A 56 -4.13 -3.98 -2.82
C GLU A 56 -4.49 -2.84 -1.85
N VAL A 57 -3.49 -2.12 -1.34
CA VAL A 57 -3.73 -0.94 -0.50
C VAL A 57 -4.55 0.11 -1.28
N ARG A 58 -4.20 0.39 -2.54
CA ARG A 58 -4.93 1.34 -3.38
C ARG A 58 -6.41 0.97 -3.53
N GLU A 59 -6.70 -0.28 -3.84
CA GLU A 59 -8.07 -0.73 -4.03
C GLU A 59 -8.86 -0.66 -2.72
N LYS A 60 -8.24 -0.99 -1.58
CA LYS A 60 -8.86 -0.81 -0.26
C LYS A 60 -9.14 0.65 0.08
N VAL A 61 -8.26 1.58 -0.30
CA VAL A 61 -8.54 3.03 -0.15
C VAL A 61 -9.73 3.47 -1.00
N LYS A 62 -9.82 3.01 -2.26
CA LYS A 62 -10.96 3.31 -3.13
C LYS A 62 -12.26 2.75 -2.54
N GLU A 63 -12.24 1.51 -2.08
CA GLU A 63 -13.37 0.84 -1.43
C GLU A 63 -13.86 1.64 -0.22
N LEU A 64 -12.93 2.06 0.65
CA LEU A 64 -13.27 2.86 1.83
C LEU A 64 -13.80 4.26 1.46
N LEU A 65 -13.21 4.93 0.47
CA LEU A 65 -13.70 6.22 -0.01
C LEU A 65 -15.11 6.11 -0.61
N ARG A 66 -15.41 5.04 -1.35
CA ARG A 66 -16.76 4.74 -1.86
C ARG A 66 -17.74 4.51 -0.72
N LYS A 67 -17.37 3.73 0.30
CA LYS A 67 -18.19 3.52 1.51
C LYS A 67 -18.60 4.84 2.17
N PHE A 68 -17.77 5.87 2.05
CA PHE A 68 -18.01 7.19 2.64
C PHE A 68 -18.72 8.18 1.71
N ASP A 69 -19.20 7.75 0.54
CA ASP A 69 -19.73 8.63 -0.52
C ASP A 69 -18.74 9.73 -0.93
N ALA A 70 -17.45 9.51 -0.66
CA ALA A 70 -16.35 10.41 -0.96
C ALA A 70 -15.56 9.90 -2.16
N ALA A 71 -16.26 9.23 -3.08
CA ALA A 71 -15.68 8.53 -4.22
C ALA A 71 -14.65 9.42 -4.92
N PRO A 72 -13.46 8.90 -5.21
CA PRO A 72 -12.46 9.66 -5.94
C PRO A 72 -12.98 9.95 -7.35
N TYR A 73 -12.65 11.14 -7.87
CA TYR A 73 -12.79 11.43 -9.28
C TYR A 73 -11.91 10.43 -10.04
N ASP A 74 -12.55 9.49 -10.74
CA ASP A 74 -11.85 8.55 -11.62
C ASP A 74 -11.43 9.33 -12.86
N ASP A 75 -10.19 9.80 -12.88
CA ASP A 75 -9.64 10.54 -14.02
C ASP A 75 -9.26 9.61 -15.18
N GLY A 76 -9.68 8.34 -15.17
CA GLY A 76 -9.43 7.37 -16.22
C GLY A 76 -7.94 7.04 -16.40
N ARG A 77 -7.06 7.44 -15.46
CA ARG A 77 -5.60 7.23 -15.57
C ARG A 77 -5.13 5.85 -15.14
N ALA A 78 -6.03 4.88 -15.06
CA ALA A 78 -5.68 3.47 -15.26
C ALA A 78 -5.75 3.14 -16.76
N LYS A 79 -5.02 3.88 -17.61
CA LYS A 79 -4.81 3.42 -18.98
C LYS A 79 -3.90 2.19 -18.93
N ASN A 80 -4.47 1.06 -19.34
CA ASN A 80 -3.72 -0.04 -19.91
C ASN A 80 -2.98 0.51 -21.14
N GLU A 81 -1.78 -0.03 -21.41
CA GLU A 81 -0.72 0.49 -22.32
C GLU A 81 0.32 1.34 -21.59
N LYS A 82 1.21 0.64 -20.86
CA LYS A 82 2.49 1.21 -20.46
C LYS A 82 3.50 0.96 -21.58
N GLU A 83 4.10 2.03 -22.10
CA GLU A 83 5.38 1.93 -22.78
C GLU A 83 6.42 1.42 -21.77
N LEU A 84 7.13 0.35 -22.09
CA LEU A 84 8.12 -0.24 -21.19
C LEU A 84 9.44 0.52 -21.37
N PHE A 85 9.90 1.25 -20.35
CA PHE A 85 11.16 2.00 -20.42
C PHE A 85 12.08 1.68 -19.23
N CYS A 86 13.39 1.64 -19.47
CA CYS A 86 14.44 1.54 -18.45
C CYS A 86 15.76 2.10 -19.01
N CYS A 87 16.55 2.84 -18.22
CA CYS A 87 17.81 3.47 -18.68
C CYS A 87 17.70 4.32 -19.97
N LYS A 88 16.55 4.99 -20.18
CA LYS A 88 16.19 5.70 -21.44
C LYS A 88 16.06 4.79 -22.67
N LEU A 89 16.06 3.48 -22.49
CA LEU A 89 15.76 2.48 -23.52
C LEU A 89 14.28 2.13 -23.47
N ARG A 90 13.64 2.04 -24.64
CA ARG A 90 12.30 1.49 -24.79
C ARG A 90 12.40 -0.01 -25.01
N PHE A 91 11.47 -0.75 -24.40
CA PHE A 91 11.31 -2.18 -24.54
C PHE A 91 9.91 -2.43 -25.10
N ASP A 92 9.79 -3.40 -26.00
CA ASP A 92 8.51 -3.79 -26.57
C ASP A 92 7.89 -4.99 -25.83
N ASP A 93 8.70 -5.72 -25.04
CA ASP A 93 8.25 -6.81 -24.18
C ASP A 93 8.82 -6.75 -22.75
N THR A 94 8.01 -7.21 -21.81
CA THR A 94 8.29 -7.36 -20.39
C THR A 94 9.41 -8.36 -20.09
N VAL A 95 9.69 -9.31 -20.98
CA VAL A 95 10.81 -10.26 -20.83
C VAL A 95 12.14 -9.54 -21.02
N ASP A 96 12.26 -8.71 -22.05
CA ASP A 96 13.49 -7.96 -22.36
C ASP A 96 13.78 -6.90 -21.31
N LEU A 97 12.74 -6.20 -20.85
CA LEU A 97 12.86 -5.28 -19.72
C LEU A 97 13.39 -5.99 -18.46
N ARG A 98 12.88 -7.19 -18.15
CA ARG A 98 13.33 -7.98 -16.99
C ARG A 98 14.77 -8.45 -17.14
N ARG A 99 15.19 -8.79 -18.35
CA ARG A 99 16.57 -9.21 -18.64
C ARG A 99 17.55 -8.05 -18.47
N HIS A 100 17.23 -6.90 -19.05
CA HIS A 100 18.00 -5.66 -18.89
C HIS A 100 18.12 -5.28 -17.41
N TYR A 101 16.99 -5.31 -16.69
CA TYR A 101 16.97 -4.97 -15.27
C TYR A 101 17.89 -5.87 -14.44
N ARG A 102 17.87 -7.18 -14.69
CA ARG A 102 18.74 -8.15 -14.00
C ARG A 102 20.21 -7.97 -14.33
N ALA A 103 20.55 -7.50 -15.52
CA ALA A 103 21.93 -7.31 -15.93
C ALA A 103 22.52 -5.97 -15.45
N VAL A 104 21.69 -4.91 -15.42
CA VAL A 104 22.15 -3.52 -15.22
C VAL A 104 21.88 -3.00 -13.81
N HIS A 105 20.85 -3.49 -13.14
CA HIS A 105 20.45 -3.00 -11.81
C HIS A 105 20.63 -4.03 -10.67
N ASN A 106 20.94 -5.28 -11.02
CA ASN A 106 21.06 -6.35 -10.03
C ASN A 106 22.53 -6.67 -9.75
N GLU A 107 23.27 -5.68 -9.26
CA GLU A 107 24.61 -5.93 -8.74
C GLU A 107 24.54 -6.58 -7.34
N PRO A 108 25.34 -7.63 -7.04
CA PRO A 108 25.13 -8.50 -5.88
C PRO A 108 25.54 -7.93 -4.52
N PHE A 109 25.97 -6.66 -4.44
CA PHE A 109 26.68 -6.11 -3.28
C PHE A 109 25.83 -5.31 -2.27
N VAL A 110 24.52 -5.11 -2.49
CA VAL A 110 23.64 -4.29 -1.62
C VAL A 110 22.54 -5.09 -0.91
N ARG A 111 22.87 -6.27 -0.35
CA ARG A 111 21.87 -7.30 0.02
C ARG A 111 21.42 -7.39 1.48
N PHE A 112 22.11 -6.83 2.48
CA PHE A 112 21.71 -7.03 3.90
C PHE A 112 20.91 -5.86 4.50
N ALA A 113 21.39 -4.61 4.40
CA ALA A 113 20.66 -3.43 4.90
C ALA A 113 19.31 -3.25 4.18
N ASN A 114 19.31 -3.40 2.86
CA ASN A 114 18.12 -3.29 2.02
C ASN A 114 17.04 -4.35 2.30
N VAL A 115 17.39 -5.55 2.80
CA VAL A 115 16.39 -6.59 3.07
C VAL A 115 15.60 -6.28 4.33
N LEU A 116 16.23 -5.71 5.36
CA LEU A 116 15.53 -5.31 6.58
C LEU A 116 14.59 -4.13 6.32
N GLU A 117 15.06 -3.11 5.60
CA GLU A 117 14.27 -1.94 5.23
C GLU A 117 13.12 -2.31 4.28
N LEU A 118 13.35 -3.25 3.36
CA LEU A 118 12.30 -3.83 2.53
C LEU A 118 11.27 -4.61 3.34
N LYS A 119 11.70 -5.52 4.23
CA LYS A 119 10.79 -6.30 5.10
C LYS A 119 9.95 -5.36 5.95
N SER A 120 10.55 -4.30 6.48
CA SER A 120 9.87 -3.22 7.20
C SER A 120 8.83 -2.53 6.31
N SER A 121 9.19 -2.17 5.08
CA SER A 121 8.28 -1.53 4.12
C SER A 121 7.09 -2.42 3.74
N LEU A 122 7.34 -3.71 3.50
CA LEU A 122 6.29 -4.70 3.24
C LEU A 122 5.39 -4.93 4.46
N ALA A 123 5.95 -4.95 5.67
CA ALA A 123 5.19 -5.04 6.90
C ALA A 123 4.28 -3.81 7.09
N LYS A 124 4.77 -2.60 6.81
CA LYS A 124 3.97 -1.36 6.85
C LYS A 124 2.83 -1.36 5.83
N LEU A 125 3.07 -1.84 4.61
CA LEU A 125 2.01 -2.01 3.59
C LEU A 125 0.98 -3.05 4.03
N THR A 126 1.43 -4.19 4.55
CA THR A 126 0.56 -5.27 5.04
C THR A 126 -0.29 -4.80 6.22
N HIS A 127 0.31 -4.07 7.16
CA HIS A 127 -0.37 -3.44 8.27
C HIS A 127 -1.44 -2.49 7.75
N MET A 128 -1.09 -1.51 6.91
CA MET A 128 -2.07 -0.56 6.37
C MET A 128 -3.21 -1.25 5.62
N ARG A 129 -2.92 -2.29 4.82
CA ARG A 129 -3.93 -3.11 4.15
C ARG A 129 -4.89 -3.75 5.17
N HIS A 130 -4.37 -4.33 6.25
CA HIS A 130 -5.17 -4.93 7.31
C HIS A 130 -6.03 -3.89 8.02
N ARG A 131 -5.47 -2.74 8.36
CA ARG A 131 -6.18 -1.62 9.00
C ARG A 131 -7.33 -1.11 8.14
N LEU A 132 -7.09 -0.90 6.84
CA LEU A 132 -8.14 -0.53 5.90
C LEU A 132 -9.22 -1.61 5.80
N THR A 133 -8.83 -2.88 5.70
CA THR A 133 -9.79 -4.00 5.59
C THR A 133 -10.69 -4.06 6.82
N ASN A 134 -10.12 -4.00 8.02
CA ASN A 134 -10.90 -4.02 9.25
C ASN A 134 -11.81 -2.80 9.35
N TYR A 135 -11.35 -1.61 8.95
CA TYR A 135 -12.19 -0.42 8.99
C TYR A 135 -13.31 -0.44 7.96
N ILE A 136 -13.07 -1.01 6.78
CA ILE A 136 -14.13 -1.28 5.79
C ILE A 136 -15.20 -2.19 6.40
N THR A 137 -14.81 -3.21 7.16
CA THR A 137 -15.75 -4.14 7.80
C THR A 137 -16.50 -3.51 8.98
N TYR A 138 -15.79 -2.83 9.89
CA TYR A 138 -16.33 -2.46 11.21
C TYR A 138 -16.47 -0.95 11.46
N GLY A 139 -15.85 -0.10 10.64
CA GLY A 139 -15.84 1.35 10.83
C GLY A 139 -16.97 2.05 10.10
N GLU A 140 -17.70 2.91 10.79
CA GLU A 140 -18.83 3.68 10.22
C GLU A 140 -18.51 5.18 10.15
N GLU A 141 -17.76 5.69 11.13
CA GLU A 141 -17.51 7.12 11.29
C GLU A 141 -16.46 7.63 10.31
N LYS A 142 -16.59 8.90 9.92
CA LYS A 142 -15.66 9.59 9.04
C LYS A 142 -15.47 11.03 9.45
N THR A 143 -14.28 11.56 9.21
CA THR A 143 -14.00 13.00 9.32
C THR A 143 -13.52 13.52 7.97
N LEU A 144 -13.71 14.82 7.74
CA LEU A 144 -13.16 15.48 6.54
C LEU A 144 -11.64 15.31 6.44
N THR A 145 -10.94 15.36 7.58
CA THR A 145 -9.49 15.11 7.65
C THR A 145 -9.12 13.70 7.20
N LEU A 146 -9.86 12.68 7.67
CA LEU A 146 -9.64 11.29 7.25
C LEU A 146 -9.87 11.13 5.74
N ILE A 147 -10.98 11.66 5.22
CA ILE A 147 -11.30 11.62 3.78
C ILE A 147 -10.19 12.28 2.96
N THR A 148 -9.72 13.45 3.39
CA THR A 148 -8.65 14.20 2.71
C THR A 148 -7.35 13.42 2.69
N ASN A 149 -6.98 12.80 3.81
CA ASN A 149 -5.79 11.97 3.90
C ASN A 149 -5.91 10.69 3.05
N LEU A 150 -7.07 10.04 3.02
CA LEU A 150 -7.33 8.89 2.15
C LEU A 150 -7.21 9.27 0.66
N LYS A 151 -7.76 10.42 0.25
CA LYS A 151 -7.57 10.95 -1.11
C LYS A 151 -6.10 11.22 -1.42
N ARG A 152 -5.35 11.83 -0.49
CA ARG A 152 -3.90 12.06 -0.64
C ARG A 152 -3.13 10.74 -0.77
N MET A 153 -3.50 9.73 0.00
CA MET A 153 -2.90 8.39 -0.05
C MET A 153 -3.18 7.72 -1.40
N LEU A 154 -4.41 7.80 -1.90
CA LEU A 154 -4.78 7.32 -3.23
C LEU A 154 -3.94 7.99 -4.33
N THR A 155 -3.77 9.31 -4.27
CA THR A 155 -2.96 10.06 -5.24
C THR A 155 -1.49 9.63 -5.20
N LYS A 156 -0.88 9.57 -4.01
CA LYS A 156 0.51 9.14 -3.83
C LYS A 156 0.74 7.72 -4.35
N ILE A 157 -0.12 6.77 -3.98
CA ILE A 157 -0.01 5.37 -4.43
C ILE A 157 -0.20 5.26 -5.94
N SER A 158 -1.16 5.98 -6.50
CA SER A 158 -1.41 5.98 -7.93
C SER A 158 -0.24 6.58 -8.71
N ALA A 159 0.40 7.64 -8.19
CA ALA A 159 1.62 8.19 -8.77
C ALA A 159 2.78 7.17 -8.74
N THR A 160 3.01 6.49 -7.61
CA THR A 160 4.06 5.47 -7.49
C THR A 160 3.83 4.31 -8.47
N LEU A 161 2.59 3.87 -8.67
CA LEU A 161 2.24 2.77 -9.58
C LEU A 161 2.26 3.15 -11.07
N LYS A 162 2.33 4.45 -11.42
CA LYS A 162 2.48 4.90 -12.82
C LYS A 162 3.87 4.57 -13.35
N PHE A 163 4.89 4.69 -12.51
CA PHE A 163 6.26 4.29 -12.80
C PHE A 163 6.48 2.78 -12.54
#